data_AF-A0A2V5RF22-F1
#
_entry.id   AF-A0A2V5RF22-F1
#
_cell.length_a   1.000
_cell.length_b   1.000
_cell.length_c   1.000
_cell.angle_alpha   90.00
_cell.angle_beta   90.00
_cell.angle_gamma   90.00
#
_symmetry.space_group_name_H-M   'P 1'
#
loop_
_entity.id
_entity.type
_entity.pdbx_description
1 polymer ?
#
loop_
_entity_poly.entity_id
_entity_poly.type
_entity_poly.pdbx_seq_one_letter_code
_entity_poly.pdbx_strand_id
1 'polypeptide(L)'
;MSSAIPTRTEVPDSDKWDLKLLFADVSKWQEDFAWLQRIYPNLEQWKGRVGESAARLAEVLEFEKALELKMERVHHYVSLQLAEDATNNEYLARIGQVQNLF
;
A
#
# COMPACT_ATOMS: atom_id res chain seq x y z
N MET A 1 40.44 -12.12 -6.92
CA MET A 1 39.63 -12.04 -5.69
C MET A 1 38.21 -11.72 -6.13
N SER A 2 37.27 -12.64 -5.97
CA SER A 2 35.85 -12.35 -6.23
C SER A 2 35.36 -11.42 -5.13
N SER A 3 34.89 -10.21 -5.46
CA SER A 3 34.23 -9.35 -4.49
C SER A 3 32.94 -10.03 -4.06
N ALA A 4 32.69 -10.12 -2.75
CA ALA A 4 31.39 -10.56 -2.26
C ALA A 4 30.32 -9.56 -2.70
N ILE A 5 29.14 -10.06 -3.08
CA ILE A 5 27.97 -9.22 -3.36
C ILE A 5 27.40 -8.78 -2.00
N PRO A 6 27.24 -7.48 -1.75
CA PRO A 6 26.70 -7.01 -0.48
C PRO A 6 25.24 -7.42 -0.32
N THR A 7 24.86 -7.75 0.90
CA THR A 7 23.46 -7.89 1.32
C THR A 7 22.78 -6.53 1.38
N ARG A 8 21.45 -6.50 1.33
CA ARG A 8 20.68 -5.25 1.36
C ARG A 8 20.96 -4.40 2.61
N THR A 9 21.25 -5.03 3.74
CA THR A 9 21.59 -4.37 5.01
C THR A 9 22.97 -3.72 5.01
N GLU A 10 23.90 -4.20 4.17
CA GLU A 10 25.27 -3.67 4.04
C GLU A 10 25.37 -2.46 3.09
N VAL A 11 24.33 -2.19 2.30
CA VAL A 11 24.26 -1.01 1.42
C VAL A 11 24.12 0.27 2.28
N PRO A 12 24.83 1.37 1.98
CA PRO A 12 24.66 2.66 2.66
C PRO A 12 23.25 3.22 2.48
N ASP A 13 22.69 3.86 3.52
CA ASP A 13 21.34 4.44 3.44
C ASP A 13 21.20 5.56 2.39
N SER A 14 22.29 6.25 2.05
CA SER A 14 22.32 7.25 0.97
C SER A 14 22.01 6.67 -0.41
N ASP A 15 22.20 5.37 -0.57
CA ASP A 15 22.03 4.65 -1.84
C ASP A 15 20.70 3.86 -1.84
N LYS A 16 19.87 4.03 -0.81
CA LYS A 16 18.54 3.45 -0.67
C LYS A 16 17.50 4.54 -0.92
N TRP A 17 16.35 4.16 -1.49
CA TRP A 17 15.18 5.02 -1.42
C TRP A 17 14.73 5.18 0.04
N ASP A 18 14.12 6.32 0.36
CA ASP A 18 13.57 6.57 1.69
C ASP A 18 12.07 6.24 1.74
N LEU A 19 11.74 5.04 2.22
CA LEU A 19 10.34 4.63 2.38
C LEU A 19 9.60 5.37 3.51
N LYS A 20 10.30 6.14 4.34
CA LYS A 20 9.67 6.96 5.39
C LYS A 20 8.78 8.05 4.81
N LEU A 21 9.01 8.41 3.54
CA LEU A 21 8.16 9.32 2.77
C LEU A 21 6.76 8.75 2.48
N LEU A 22 6.62 7.42 2.45
CA LEU A 22 5.32 6.76 2.34
C LEU A 22 4.73 6.48 3.73
N PHE A 23 5.52 5.84 4.60
CA PHE A 23 5.14 5.54 5.97
C PHE A 23 6.37 5.60 6.89
N ALA A 24 6.25 6.32 8.00
CA ALA A 24 7.33 6.45 8.99
C ALA A 24 7.85 5.09 9.49
N ASP A 25 6.95 4.12 9.62
CA ASP A 25 7.24 2.75 10.04
C ASP A 25 6.12 1.79 9.61
N VAL A 26 6.31 0.51 9.91
CA VAL A 26 5.33 -0.56 9.62
C VAL A 26 4.04 -0.40 10.43
N SER A 27 4.06 0.21 11.61
CA SER A 27 2.84 0.44 12.40
C SER A 27 1.93 1.45 11.71
N LYS A 28 2.48 2.53 11.14
CA LYS A 28 1.70 3.49 10.33
C LYS A 28 1.15 2.87 9.06
N TRP A 29 1.87 1.94 8.45
CA TRP A 29 1.34 1.15 7.36
C TRP A 29 0.16 0.26 7.81
N GLN A 30 0.28 -0.41 8.96
CA GLN A 30 -0.80 -1.24 9.52
C GLN A 30 -2.07 -0.44 9.85
N GLU A 31 -1.94 0.80 10.33
CA GLU A 31 -3.07 1.70 10.58
C GLU A 31 -3.90 1.95 9.31
N ASP A 32 -3.24 2.29 8.20
CA ASP A 32 -3.90 2.54 6.91
C ASP A 32 -4.43 1.24 6.29
N PHE A 33 -3.70 0.12 6.40
CA PHE A 33 -4.18 -1.18 5.96
C PHE A 33 -5.46 -1.61 6.69
N ALA A 34 -5.49 -1.46 8.02
CA ALA A 34 -6.67 -1.76 8.83
C ALA A 34 -7.84 -0.80 8.55
N TRP A 35 -7.56 0.44 8.14
CA TRP A 35 -8.58 1.36 7.65
C TRP A 35 -9.18 0.86 6.33
N LEU A 36 -8.36 0.43 5.37
CA LEU A 36 -8.82 -0.12 4.09
C LEU A 36 -9.73 -1.33 4.31
N GLN A 37 -9.33 -2.27 5.17
CA GLN A 37 -10.15 -3.45 5.50
C GLN A 37 -11.55 -3.09 6.02
N ARG A 38 -11.68 -1.98 6.74
CA ARG A 38 -12.95 -1.52 7.31
C ARG A 38 -13.81 -0.75 6.31
N ILE A 39 -13.18 0.01 5.43
CA ILE A 39 -13.88 0.92 4.51
C ILE A 39 -14.25 0.24 3.19
N TYR A 40 -13.45 -0.71 2.72
CA TYR A 40 -13.67 -1.39 1.44
C TYR A 40 -15.08 -2.00 1.31
N PRO A 41 -15.66 -2.67 2.33
CA PRO A 41 -17.04 -3.18 2.26
C PRO A 41 -18.10 -2.10 2.02
N ASN A 42 -17.83 -0.83 2.40
CA ASN A 42 -18.78 0.26 2.20
C ASN A 42 -18.92 0.64 0.72
N LEU A 43 -18.08 0.15 -0.20
CA LEU A 43 -18.27 0.32 -1.64
C LEU A 43 -19.64 -0.21 -2.10
N GLU A 44 -20.14 -1.27 -1.47
CA GLU A 44 -21.41 -1.89 -1.84
C GLU A 44 -22.60 -0.92 -1.69
N GLN A 45 -22.49 0.07 -0.79
CA GLN A 45 -23.52 1.09 -0.60
C GLN A 45 -23.77 1.96 -1.84
N TRP A 46 -22.81 2.01 -2.78
CA TRP A 46 -22.87 2.82 -3.99
C TRP A 46 -23.41 2.06 -5.22
N LYS A 47 -23.56 0.73 -5.11
CA LYS A 47 -24.00 -0.14 -6.21
C LYS A 47 -25.39 0.27 -6.72
N GLY A 48 -25.47 0.55 -8.01
CA GLY A 48 -26.72 0.98 -8.67
C GLY A 48 -27.14 2.43 -8.40
N ARG A 49 -26.37 3.19 -7.62
CA ARG A 49 -26.72 4.56 -7.21
C ARG A 49 -25.98 5.66 -7.95
N VAL A 50 -24.89 5.33 -8.65
CA VAL A 50 -24.04 6.27 -9.39
C VAL A 50 -24.83 7.16 -10.36
N GLY A 51 -25.88 6.62 -10.97
CA GLY A 51 -26.74 7.34 -11.93
C GLY A 51 -27.89 8.14 -11.34
N GLU A 52 -28.07 8.18 -10.01
CA GLU A 52 -29.21 8.87 -9.37
C GLU A 52 -29.20 10.39 -9.62
N SER A 53 -28.02 11.01 -9.65
CA SER A 53 -27.83 12.44 -9.94
C SER A 53 -26.35 12.80 -10.10
N ALA A 54 -26.06 13.99 -10.64
CA ALA A 54 -24.70 14.53 -10.69
C ALA A 54 -24.07 14.68 -9.28
N ALA A 55 -24.87 15.03 -8.27
CA ALA A 55 -24.42 15.11 -6.89
C ALA A 55 -24.01 13.73 -6.35
N ARG A 56 -24.81 12.70 -6.62
CA ARG A 56 -24.50 11.32 -6.21
C ARG A 56 -23.22 10.82 -6.89
N LEU A 57 -23.05 11.09 -8.19
CA LEU A 57 -21.81 10.76 -8.91
C LEU A 57 -20.59 11.41 -8.25
N ALA A 58 -20.67 12.70 -7.91
CA ALA A 58 -19.58 13.41 -7.26
C ALA A 58 -19.20 12.78 -5.90
N GLU A 59 -20.19 12.39 -5.08
CA GLU A 59 -19.94 11.69 -3.82
C GLU A 59 -19.22 10.35 -4.01
N VAL A 60 -19.60 9.57 -5.04
CA VAL A 60 -18.93 8.29 -5.35
C VAL A 60 -17.47 8.53 -5.75
N LEU A 61 -17.22 9.49 -6.64
CA LEU A 61 -15.88 9.80 -7.12
C LEU A 61 -14.97 10.31 -5.99
N GLU A 62 -15.49 11.12 -5.08
CA GLU A 62 -14.73 11.57 -3.91
C GLU A 62 -14.39 10.41 -2.95
N PHE A 63 -15.34 9.50 -2.75
CA PHE A 63 -15.11 8.29 -1.95
C PHE A 63 -14.07 7.37 -2.60
N GLU A 64 -14.22 7.08 -3.89
CA GLU A 64 -13.30 6.25 -4.67
C GLU A 64 -11.88 6.83 -4.64
N LYS A 65 -11.72 8.13 -4.92
CA LYS A 65 -10.42 8.82 -4.88
C LYS A 65 -9.74 8.68 -3.52
N ALA A 66 -10.47 8.87 -2.43
CA ALA A 66 -9.90 8.75 -1.09
C ALA A 66 -9.47 7.31 -0.76
N LEU A 67 -10.22 6.33 -1.25
CA LEU A 67 -9.90 4.90 -1.11
C LEU A 67 -8.67 4.53 -1.94
N GLU A 68 -8.65 4.90 -3.22
CA GLU A 68 -7.59 4.59 -4.18
C GLU A 68 -6.24 5.16 -3.73
N LEU A 69 -6.18 6.43 -3.34
CA LEU A 69 -4.94 7.06 -2.84
C LEU A 69 -4.32 6.30 -1.66
N LYS A 70 -5.16 5.75 -0.76
CA LYS A 70 -4.68 4.95 0.37
C LYS A 70 -4.26 3.55 -0.07
N MET A 71 -5.00 2.91 -0.97
CA MET A 71 -4.64 1.61 -1.55
C MET A 71 -3.29 1.67 -2.26
N GLU A 72 -3.09 2.68 -3.10
CA GLU A 72 -1.82 2.90 -3.81
C GLU A 72 -0.67 3.07 -2.83
N ARG A 73 -0.84 3.92 -1.80
CA ARG A 73 0.22 4.14 -0.80
C ARG A 73 0.59 2.86 -0.07
N VAL A 74 -0.41 2.11 0.40
CA VAL A 74 -0.25 0.83 1.12
C VAL A 74 0.45 -0.20 0.24
N HIS A 75 0.05 -0.33 -1.03
CA HIS A 75 0.66 -1.24 -1.98
C HIS A 75 2.10 -0.84 -2.30
N HIS A 76 2.35 0.41 -2.70
CA HIS A 76 3.67 0.87 -3.12
C HIS A 76 4.72 0.68 -2.03
N TYR A 77 4.37 0.92 -0.76
CA TYR A 77 5.28 0.70 0.36
C TYR A 77 5.77 -0.76 0.42
N VAL A 78 4.86 -1.74 0.39
CA VAL A 78 5.25 -3.15 0.50
C VAL A 78 5.87 -3.70 -0.78
N SER A 79 5.47 -3.21 -1.95
CA SER A 79 6.07 -3.61 -3.22
C SER A 79 7.51 -3.13 -3.34
N LEU A 80 7.79 -1.89 -2.89
CA LEU A 80 9.15 -1.38 -2.84
C LEU A 80 9.99 -2.17 -1.84
N GLN A 81 9.48 -2.47 -0.64
CA GLN A 81 10.18 -3.34 0.31
C GLN A 81 10.55 -4.70 -0.29
N LEU A 82 9.59 -5.35 -0.95
CA LEU A 82 9.86 -6.63 -1.62
C LEU A 82 10.92 -6.49 -2.72
N ALA A 83 10.92 -5.39 -3.47
CA ALA A 83 11.94 -5.11 -4.48
C ALA A 83 13.33 -4.84 -3.86
N GLU A 84 13.41 -4.39 -2.61
CA GLU A 84 14.69 -4.24 -1.89
C GLU A 84 15.33 -5.58 -1.55
N ASP A 85 14.52 -6.55 -1.12
CA ASP A 85 14.96 -7.90 -0.74
C ASP A 85 13.80 -8.90 -0.86
N ALA A 86 13.76 -9.62 -1.98
CA ALA A 86 12.74 -10.62 -2.26
C ALA A 86 12.90 -11.90 -1.41
N THR A 87 13.97 -12.03 -0.61
CA THR A 87 14.19 -13.16 0.31
C THR A 87 13.72 -12.86 1.74
N ASN A 88 13.32 -11.61 2.02
CA ASN A 88 12.86 -11.21 3.33
C ASN A 88 11.42 -11.71 3.60
N ASN A 89 11.28 -12.60 4.59
CA ASN A 89 10.02 -13.22 4.96
C ASN A 89 8.94 -12.20 5.41
N GLU A 90 9.33 -11.11 6.07
CA GLU A 90 8.36 -10.09 6.50
C GLU A 90 7.81 -9.29 5.31
N TYR A 91 8.64 -9.04 4.29
CA TYR A 91 8.22 -8.35 3.08
C TYR A 91 7.28 -9.23 2.26
N LEU A 92 7.61 -10.52 2.13
CA LEU A 92 6.76 -11.53 1.51
C LEU A 92 5.41 -11.68 2.24
N ALA A 93 5.40 -11.68 3.57
CA ALA A 93 4.16 -11.73 4.34
C ALA A 93 3.28 -10.49 4.09
N ARG A 94 3.88 -9.30 4.09
CA ARG A 94 3.15 -8.02 3.90
C ARG A 94 2.59 -7.85 2.49
N ILE A 95 3.34 -8.20 1.44
CA ILE A 95 2.77 -8.18 0.09
C ILE A 95 1.63 -9.20 -0.03
N GLY A 96 1.74 -10.36 0.62
CA GLY A 96 0.65 -11.34 0.69
C GLY A 96 -0.59 -10.81 1.39
N GLN A 97 -0.44 -10.00 2.44
CA GLN A 97 -1.58 -9.32 3.09
C GLN A 97 -2.29 -8.36 2.14
N VAL A 98 -1.55 -7.57 1.36
CA VAL A 98 -2.14 -6.63 0.38
C VAL A 98 -2.80 -7.37 -0.78
N GLN A 99 -2.20 -8.46 -1.27
CA GLN A 99 -2.78 -9.27 -2.34
C GLN A 99 -4.11 -9.94 -1.95
N ASN A 100 -4.29 -10.26 -0.66
CA ASN A 100 -5.53 -10.84 -0.13
C ASN A 100 -6.54 -9.79 0.36
N LEU A 101 -6.23 -8.49 0.24
CA LEU A 101 -7.14 -7.41 0.62
C LEU A 101 -8.26 -7.21 -0.41
N PHE A 102 -8.00 -7.58 -1.67
CA PHE A 102 -8.88 -7.45 -2.82
C PHE A 102 -9.43 -8.81 -3.25
#